data_AF-A0A221LG68-F1
#
_entry.id   AF-A0A221LG68-F1
#
_cell.length_a   1.000
_cell.length_b   1.000
_cell.length_c   1.000
_cell.angle_alpha   90.00
_cell.angle_beta   90.00
_cell.angle_gamma   90.00
#
_symmetry.space_group_name_H-M   'P 1'
#
loop_
_entity.id
_entity.type
_entity.pdbx_description
1 polymer ?
#
loop_
_entity_poly.entity_id
_entity_poly.type
_entity_poly.pdbx_seq_one_letter_code
_entity_poly.pdbx_strand_id
1 'polypeptide(L)' 'GASKRLSNQIPLIILSTVLRDFGDHLQISMLHLLQEKEELNHLLQEDHEAANHRELLTSQISRLNKAYQYLVDFKCL' A
#
# COMPACT_ATOMS: atom_id res chain seq x y z
N GLY A 1 32.60 15.95 -32.86
CA GLY A 1 31.98 17.29 -32.82
C GLY A 1 31.04 17.42 -31.64
N ALA A 2 30.79 18.65 -31.17
CA ALA A 2 29.96 18.92 -29.99
C ALA A 2 28.54 18.33 -30.09
N SER A 3 27.95 18.30 -31.28
CA SER A 3 26.63 17.69 -31.54
C SER A 3 26.55 16.22 -31.13
N LYS A 4 27.50 15.36 -31.54
CA LYS A 4 27.54 13.93 -31.17
C LYS A 4 27.76 13.71 -29.66
N ARG A 5 28.45 14.64 -28.99
CA ARG A 5 28.64 14.57 -27.54
C ARG A 5 27.33 14.90 -26.82
N LEU A 6 26.65 15.97 -27.24
CA LEU A 6 25.38 16.39 -26.65
C LEU A 6 24.27 15.36 -26.90
N SER A 7 24.20 14.78 -28.10
CA SER A 7 23.20 13.74 -28.42
C SER A 7 23.32 12.50 -27.52
N ASN A 8 24.50 12.23 -26.98
CA ASN A 8 24.74 11.11 -26.06
C ASN A 8 24.63 11.54 -24.60
N GLN A 9 25.14 12.72 -24.24
CA GLN A 9 25.19 13.18 -22.86
C GLN A 9 23.82 13.61 -22.32
N ILE A 10 22.97 14.24 -23.14
CA ILE A 10 21.64 14.68 -22.69
C ILE A 10 20.78 13.49 -22.24
N PRO A 11 20.65 12.40 -23.01
CA PRO A 11 19.92 11.22 -22.54
C PRO A 11 20.52 10.58 -21.28
N LEU A 12 21.85 10.55 -21.16
CA LEU A 12 22.53 9.98 -19.99
C LEU A 12 22.30 10.81 -18.73
N ILE A 13 22.29 12.15 -18.84
CA ILE A 13 21.96 13.04 -17.74
C ILE A 13 20.52 12.81 -17.31
N ILE A 14 19.57 12.76 -18.26
CA ILE A 14 18.15 12.48 -17.95
C ILE A 14 18.00 11.13 -17.24
N LEU A 15 18.65 10.08 -17.75
CA LEU A 15 18.59 8.75 -17.15
C LEU A 15 19.14 8.75 -15.72
N SER A 16 20.29 9.40 -15.49
CA SER A 16 20.88 9.45 -14.15
C SER A 16 19.98 10.23 -13.21
N THR A 17 19.60 11.45 -13.55
CA THR A 17 18.96 12.35 -12.59
C THR A 17 17.47 12.07 -12.41
N VAL A 18 16.73 11.88 -13.50
CA VAL A 18 15.27 11.79 -13.48
C VAL A 18 14.80 10.39 -13.11
N LEU A 19 15.57 9.36 -13.45
CA LEU A 19 15.17 7.98 -13.19
C LEU A 19 15.92 7.37 -12.02
N ARG A 20 17.26 7.40 -12.04
CA ARG A 20 18.05 6.72 -11.00
C ARG A 20 18.07 7.51 -9.70
N ASP A 21 18.62 8.71 -9.72
CA ASP A 21 18.81 9.52 -8.52
C ASP A 21 17.44 9.85 -7.89
N PHE A 22 16.45 10.22 -8.71
CA PHE A 22 15.08 10.42 -8.23
C PHE A 22 14.47 9.15 -7.62
N GLY A 23 14.66 7.97 -8.24
CA GLY A 23 14.17 6.70 -7.71
C GLY A 23 14.77 6.37 -6.34
N ASP A 24 16.08 6.55 -6.19
CA ASP A 24 16.80 6.34 -4.93
C ASP A 24 16.30 7.32 -3.85
N HIS A 25 16.15 8.60 -4.20
CA HIS A 25 15.61 9.61 -3.30
C HIS A 25 14.16 9.35 -2.90
N LEU A 26 13.33 8.90 -3.83
CA LEU A 26 11.94 8.53 -3.56
C LEU A 26 11.89 7.39 -2.55
N GLN A 27 12.69 6.33 -2.76
CA GLN A 27 12.73 5.18 -1.85
C GLN A 27 13.12 5.59 -0.42
N ILE A 28 14.16 6.41 -0.28
CA ILE A 28 14.60 6.90 1.04
C ILE A 28 13.51 7.76 1.69
N SER A 29 12.91 8.67 0.91
CA SER A 29 11.86 9.57 1.41
C SER A 29 10.62 8.80 1.86
N MET A 30 10.24 7.75 1.13
CA MET A 30 9.15 6.85 1.53
C MET A 30 9.44 6.15 2.87
N LEU A 31 10.68 5.71 3.11
CA LEU A 31 11.05 5.11 4.38
C LEU A 31 11.05 6.12 5.54
N HIS A 32 11.47 7.37 5.28
CA HIS A 32 11.41 8.43 6.29
C HIS A 32 9.96 8.76 6.69
N LEU A 33 9.02 8.81 5.74
CA LEU A 33 7.59 9.01 6.05
C LEU A 33 7.05 7.98 7.05
N LEU A 34 7.57 6.74 7.01
CA LEU A 34 7.14 5.67 7.92
C LEU A 34 7.75 5.78 9.33
N GLN A 35 8.75 6.62 9.54
CA GLN A 35 9.42 6.78 10.84
C GLN A 35 8.70 7.80 11.74
N GLU A 36 7.96 8.73 11.15
CA GLU A 36 7.21 9.78 11.85
C GLU A 36 5.90 9.21 12.42
N LYS A 37 5.97 8.64 13.64
CA LYS A 37 4.87 7.86 14.25
C LYS A 37 3.54 8.61 14.40
N GLU A 38 3.57 9.92 14.64
CA GLU A 38 2.35 10.72 14.82
C GLU A 38 1.61 10.89 13.48
N GLU A 39 2.34 11.20 12.41
CA GLU A 39 1.80 11.32 11.05
C GLU A 39 1.44 9.95 10.44
N LEU A 40 2.15 8.88 10.83
CA LEU A 40 1.91 7.55 10.29
C LEU A 40 0.49 7.05 10.53
N ASN A 41 -0.07 7.30 11.72
CA ASN A 41 -1.45 6.89 12.03
C ASN A 41 -2.46 7.63 11.14
N HIS A 42 -2.19 8.90 10.82
CA HIS A 42 -3.02 9.67 9.91
C HIS A 42 -2.90 9.19 8.46
N LEU A 43 -1.67 8.93 7.99
CA LEU A 43 -1.40 8.39 6.65
C LEU A 43 -1.99 6.99 6.43
N LEU A 44 -2.04 6.17 7.49
CA LEU A 44 -2.60 4.82 7.47
C LEU A 44 -4.07 4.76 7.87
N GLN A 45 -4.74 5.90 8.06
CA GLN A 45 -6.15 5.92 8.41
C GLN A 45 -6.97 5.31 7.28
N GLU A 46 -7.65 4.20 7.59
CA GLU A 46 -8.54 3.50 6.64
C GLU A 46 -9.66 4.44 6.19
N ASP A 47 -10.02 4.35 4.92
CA ASP A 47 -11.22 5.02 4.40
C ASP A 47 -12.48 4.50 5.13
N HIS A 48 -13.38 5.42 5.46
CA HIS A 48 -14.57 5.11 6.24
C HIS A 48 -15.50 4.11 5.52
N GLU A 49 -15.60 4.18 4.19
CA GLU A 49 -16.40 3.22 3.43
C GLU A 49 -15.78 1.82 3.46
N ALA A 50 -14.46 1.72 3.31
CA ALA A 50 -13.73 0.47 3.44
C ALA A 50 -13.89 -0.16 4.84
N ALA A 51 -13.79 0.66 5.90
CA ALA A 51 -14.00 0.22 7.28
C ALA A 51 -15.41 -0.34 7.50
N ASN A 52 -16.44 0.38 7.03
CA ASN A 52 -17.83 -0.09 7.11
C ASN A 52 -18.06 -1.39 6.35
N HIS A 53 -17.46 -1.51 5.16
CA HIS A 53 -17.55 -2.72 4.36
C HIS A 53 -16.90 -3.91 5.07
N ARG A 54 -15.72 -3.70 5.65
CA ARG A 54 -15.00 -4.69 6.47
C ARG A 54 -15.82 -5.13 7.67
N GLU A 55 -16.45 -4.21 8.39
CA GLU A 55 -17.31 -4.52 9.53
C GLU A 55 -18.55 -5.33 9.13
N LEU A 56 -19.22 -4.95 8.04
CA LEU A 56 -20.37 -5.67 7.51
C LEU A 56 -20.01 -7.12 7.16
N LEU A 57 -18.93 -7.32 6.40
CA LEU A 57 -18.46 -8.65 6.01
C LEU A 57 -18.06 -9.49 7.22
N THR A 58 -17.35 -8.89 8.17
CA THR A 58 -16.95 -9.56 9.43
C THR A 58 -18.18 -10.03 10.21
N SER A 59 -19.21 -9.20 10.31
CA SER A 59 -20.49 -9.54 10.95
C SER A 59 -21.24 -10.66 10.21
N GLN A 60 -21.25 -10.65 8.88
CA GLN A 60 -21.85 -11.71 8.09
C GLN A 60 -21.14 -13.05 8.30
N ILE A 61 -19.80 -13.07 8.23
CA ILE A 61 -18.99 -14.27 8.47
C ILE A 61 -19.24 -14.82 9.88
N SER A 62 -19.25 -13.95 10.90
CA SER A 62 -19.53 -14.35 12.28
C SER A 62 -20.90 -15.03 12.42
N ARG A 63 -21.94 -14.49 11.78
CA ARG A 63 -23.28 -15.08 11.77
C ARG A 63 -23.33 -16.42 11.05
N LEU A 64 -22.66 -16.54 9.90
CA LEU A 64 -22.58 -17.79 9.15
C LEU A 64 -21.85 -18.88 9.95
N ASN A 65 -20.75 -18.54 10.62
CA ASN A 65 -20.03 -19.48 11.49
C ASN A 65 -20.88 -19.97 12.66
N LYS A 66 -21.66 -19.08 13.29
CA LYS A 66 -22.61 -19.46 14.35
C LYS A 66 -23.69 -20.40 13.82
N ALA A 67 -24.27 -20.09 12.65
CA ALA A 67 -25.28 -20.94 12.03
C ALA A 67 -24.70 -22.33 11.69
N TYR A 68 -23.49 -22.38 11.16
CA TYR A 68 -22.77 -23.62 10.92
C TYR A 68 -22.56 -24.42 12.21
N GLN A 69 -22.11 -23.76 13.29
CA GLN A 69 -21.91 -24.42 14.58
C GLN A 69 -23.22 -25.03 15.10
N TYR A 70 -24.34 -24.31 15.02
CA TYR A 70 -25.64 -24.86 15.41
C TYR A 70 -26.04 -26.09 14.58
N LEU A 71 -25.73 -26.11 13.29
CA LEU A 71 -25.98 -27.28 12.44
C LEU A 71 -25.09 -28.47 12.83
N VAL A 72 -23.85 -28.23 13.23
CA VAL A 72 -22.94 -29.27 13.74
C VAL A 72 -23.44 -29.81 15.06
N ASP A 73 -23.76 -28.94 16.01
CA ASP A 73 -24.25 -29.33 17.34
C ASP A 73 -25.55 -30.13 17.24
N PHE A 74 -26.47 -29.72 16.37
CA PHE A 74 -27.71 -30.45 16.12
C PHE A 74 -27.48 -31.85 15.53
N LYS A 75 -26.48 -32.02 14.66
CA LYS A 75 -26.14 -33.34 14.08
C LYS A 75 -25.44 -34.28 15.05
N CYS A 76 -24.79 -33.74 16.09
CA CYS A 76 -24.08 -34.50 17.11
C CYS A 76 -24.96 -34.89 18.31
N LEU A 77 -26.19 -34.37 18.38
CA LEU A 77 -27.27 -34.76 19.29
C LEU A 77 -28.01 -36.01 18.78
#